data_AF-A0A161YES8-F1
#
_entry.id   AF-A0A161YES8-F1
#
_cell.length_a   1.000
_cell.length_b   1.000
_cell.length_c   1.000
_cell.angle_alpha   90.00
_cell.angle_beta   90.00
_cell.angle_gamma   90.00
#
_symmetry.space_group_name_H-M   'P 1'
#
loop_
_entity.id
_entity.type
_entity.pdbx_description
1 polymer ?
#
loop_
_entity_poly.entity_id
_entity_poly.type
_entity_poly.pdbx_seq_one_letter_code
_entity_poly.pdbx_strand_id
1 'polypeptide(L)'
;MPRLGASAVRWALASSLLGGAAYLASQALPYRMAEARGASWVLRTLFALESRTSPDRPVFFYQRVAGDDFSWRGLVVTAECTSLFFVLPILVLGAVVLASRRASTWRVLAAVAAATGFLVAVNLGRCAAIALASIRWGDEGFRWAHHTAGSVVMLVALTGCLVLFFRLGFFGRRGGRARQTSGARRERAEGRPGGES
;
A
#
# COMPACT_ATOMS: atom_id res chain seq x y z
N MET A 1 26.14 -25.57 -9.32
CA MET A 1 25.49 -24.62 -10.25
C MET A 1 24.11 -24.03 -9.81
N PRO A 2 23.70 -23.91 -8.51
CA PRO A 2 22.35 -23.42 -8.18
C PRO A 2 22.16 -21.88 -8.06
N ARG A 3 23.22 -21.07 -8.21
CA ARG A 3 23.13 -19.61 -7.95
C ARG A 3 22.60 -18.77 -9.12
N LEU A 4 22.66 -19.26 -10.36
CA LEU A 4 22.25 -18.52 -11.57
C LEU A 4 20.72 -18.37 -11.68
N GLY A 5 19.96 -19.41 -11.31
CA GLY A 5 18.49 -19.38 -11.36
C GLY A 5 17.88 -18.39 -10.36
N ALA A 6 18.39 -18.37 -9.13
CA ALA A 6 17.89 -17.45 -8.09
C ALA A 6 18.16 -15.98 -8.42
N SER A 7 19.26 -15.68 -9.12
CA SER A 7 19.53 -14.32 -9.60
C SER A 7 18.63 -13.89 -10.74
N ALA A 8 18.36 -14.78 -11.70
CA ALA A 8 17.50 -14.50 -12.84
C ALA A 8 16.05 -14.24 -12.39
N VAL A 9 15.52 -15.06 -11.47
CA VAL A 9 14.16 -14.89 -10.91
C VAL A 9 14.00 -13.54 -10.22
N ARG A 10 15.00 -13.08 -9.45
CA ARG A 10 14.92 -11.78 -8.76
C ARG A 10 14.91 -10.61 -9.72
N TRP A 11 15.72 -10.68 -10.78
CA TRP A 11 15.72 -9.65 -11.82
C TRP A 11 14.42 -9.65 -12.60
N ALA A 12 13.89 -10.83 -12.96
CA ALA A 12 12.57 -10.93 -13.57
C ALA A 12 11.48 -10.27 -12.70
N LEU A 13 11.44 -10.57 -11.40
CA LEU A 13 10.48 -9.96 -10.47
C LEU A 13 10.67 -8.45 -10.32
N ALA A 14 11.91 -7.96 -10.23
CA ALA A 14 12.18 -6.53 -10.16
C ALA A 14 11.73 -5.82 -11.44
N SER A 15 12.02 -6.39 -12.61
CA SER A 15 11.53 -5.89 -13.90
C SER A 15 10.01 -5.94 -13.99
N SER A 16 9.37 -6.98 -13.45
CA SER A 16 7.90 -7.05 -13.38
C SER A 16 7.30 -5.95 -12.50
N LEU A 17 7.92 -5.61 -11.36
CA LEU A 17 7.47 -4.49 -10.53
C LEU A 17 7.62 -3.15 -11.24
N LEU A 18 8.74 -2.92 -11.93
CA LEU A 18 8.96 -1.71 -12.72
C LEU A 18 8.00 -1.62 -13.92
N GLY A 19 7.82 -2.72 -14.64
CA GLY A 19 6.86 -2.83 -15.73
C GLY A 19 5.43 -2.60 -15.24
N GLY A 20 5.07 -3.13 -14.08
CA GLY A 20 3.79 -2.88 -13.42
C GLY A 20 3.61 -1.41 -13.03
N ALA A 21 4.64 -0.75 -12.51
CA ALA A 21 4.61 0.68 -12.20
C ALA A 21 4.42 1.53 -13.47
N ALA A 22 5.19 1.27 -14.53
CA ALA A 22 5.06 1.97 -15.81
C ALA A 22 3.68 1.73 -16.45
N TYR A 23 3.17 0.49 -16.39
CA TYR A 23 1.84 0.15 -16.86
C TYR A 23 0.78 0.93 -16.09
N LEU A 24 0.79 0.89 -14.75
CA LEU A 24 -0.17 1.64 -13.94
C LEU A 24 -0.10 3.15 -14.18
N ALA A 25 1.09 3.72 -14.37
CA ALA A 25 1.27 5.12 -14.71
C ALA A 25 0.63 5.46 -16.07
N SER A 26 0.76 4.59 -17.08
CA SER A 26 0.08 4.78 -18.37
C SER A 26 -1.44 4.62 -18.28
N GLN A 27 -1.93 3.84 -17.30
CA GLN A 27 -3.35 3.61 -17.03
C GLN A 27 -3.91 4.54 -15.94
N ALA A 28 -3.33 5.74 -15.74
CA ALA A 28 -3.72 6.64 -14.67
C ALA A 28 -5.19 7.09 -14.72
N LEU A 29 -5.79 7.22 -15.90
CA LEU A 29 -7.21 7.57 -16.03
C LEU A 29 -8.12 6.40 -15.61
N PRO A 30 -7.99 5.18 -16.18
CA PRO A 30 -8.73 4.00 -15.71
C PRO A 30 -8.55 3.72 -14.22
N TYR A 31 -7.34 3.92 -13.69
CA TYR A 31 -7.07 3.74 -12.26
C TYR A 31 -7.91 4.69 -11.39
N ARG A 32 -7.93 5.98 -11.72
CA ARG A 32 -8.75 6.97 -11.00
C ARG A 32 -10.25 6.70 -11.15
N MET A 33 -10.69 6.13 -12.27
CA MET A 33 -12.08 5.69 -12.43
C MET A 33 -12.40 4.51 -11.49
N ALA A 34 -11.47 3.56 -11.34
CA ALA A 34 -11.62 2.48 -10.37
C ALA A 34 -11.66 3.01 -8.93
N GLU A 35 -10.86 4.02 -8.60
CA GLU A 35 -10.90 4.69 -7.29
C GLU A 35 -12.23 5.41 -7.06
N ALA A 36 -12.77 6.12 -8.05
CA ALA A 36 -14.09 6.76 -7.93
C ALA A 36 -15.19 5.72 -7.68
N ARG A 37 -15.14 4.57 -8.36
CA ARG A 37 -16.05 3.43 -8.11
C ARG A 37 -15.86 2.85 -6.72
N GLY A 38 -14.62 2.67 -6.28
CA GLY A 38 -14.31 2.19 -4.92
C GLY A 38 -14.84 3.14 -3.84
N ALA A 39 -14.63 4.44 -4.00
CA ALA A 39 -15.11 5.45 -3.06
C ALA A 39 -16.65 5.48 -2.99
N SER A 40 -17.31 5.42 -4.15
CA SER A 40 -18.77 5.29 -4.24
C SER A 40 -19.27 4.01 -3.54
N TRP A 41 -18.59 2.88 -3.75
CA TRP A 41 -18.92 1.62 -3.07
C TRP A 41 -18.77 1.74 -1.54
N VAL A 42 -17.69 2.36 -1.05
CA VAL A 42 -17.48 2.62 0.39
C VAL A 42 -18.60 3.49 0.96
N LEU A 43 -18.99 4.58 0.28
CA LEU A 43 -20.08 5.46 0.73
C LEU A 43 -21.42 4.73 0.84
N ARG A 44 -21.76 3.90 -0.15
CA ARG A 44 -23.00 3.12 -0.15
C ARG A 44 -23.02 2.05 0.93
N THR A 45 -21.91 1.35 1.12
CA THR A 45 -21.86 0.16 1.99
C THR A 45 -21.65 0.52 3.45
N LEU A 46 -20.77 1.47 3.76
CA LEU A 46 -20.42 1.80 5.14
C LEU A 46 -21.25 2.95 5.71
N PHE A 47 -21.74 3.85 4.86
CA PHE A 47 -22.44 5.07 5.29
C PHE A 47 -23.89 5.16 4.80
N ALA A 48 -24.38 4.14 4.07
CA ALA A 48 -25.73 4.10 3.48
C ALA A 48 -26.06 5.36 2.64
N LEU A 49 -25.05 6.03 2.10
CA LEU A 49 -25.24 7.22 1.27
C LEU A 49 -25.47 6.82 -0.18
N GLU A 50 -26.49 7.40 -0.80
CA GLU A 50 -26.70 7.20 -2.23
C GLU A 50 -25.58 7.88 -3.01
N SER A 51 -24.84 7.09 -3.78
CA SER A 51 -23.77 7.58 -4.63
C SER A 51 -23.76 6.89 -5.99
N ARG A 52 -23.38 7.66 -7.02
CA ARG A 52 -23.35 7.24 -8.42
C ARG A 52 -22.00 7.60 -9.03
N THR A 53 -21.55 6.87 -10.04
CA THR A 53 -20.28 7.16 -10.73
C THR A 53 -20.51 7.52 -12.17
N SER A 54 -19.67 8.40 -12.73
CA SER A 54 -19.65 8.62 -14.17
C SER A 54 -18.91 7.48 -14.87
N PRO A 55 -19.40 7.00 -16.04
CA PRO A 55 -18.71 5.98 -16.82
C PRO A 55 -17.47 6.51 -17.54
N ASP A 56 -17.39 7.82 -17.81
CA ASP A 56 -16.37 8.42 -18.69
C ASP A 56 -15.38 9.33 -17.95
N ARG A 57 -15.68 9.66 -16.69
CA ARG A 57 -14.88 10.59 -15.88
C ARG A 57 -14.58 9.99 -14.51
N PRO A 58 -13.41 10.30 -13.92
CA PRO A 58 -13.05 9.85 -12.57
C PRO A 58 -13.79 10.69 -11.52
N VAL A 59 -15.13 10.65 -11.54
CA VAL A 59 -16.00 11.41 -10.64
C VAL A 59 -17.06 10.49 -10.05
N PHE A 60 -17.34 10.68 -8.78
CA PHE A 60 -18.51 10.11 -8.12
C PHE A 60 -19.38 11.22 -7.55
N PHE A 61 -20.68 11.02 -7.63
CA PHE A 61 -21.72 11.92 -7.12
C PHE A 61 -22.32 11.31 -5.85
N TYR A 62 -22.65 12.15 -4.88
CA TYR A 62 -23.33 11.75 -3.64
C TYR A 62 -24.38 12.79 -3.27
N GLN A 63 -25.42 12.35 -2.57
CA GLN A 63 -26.46 13.23 -2.04
C GLN A 63 -25.90 14.08 -0.89
N ARG A 64 -26.26 15.37 -0.90
CA ARG A 64 -25.93 16.33 0.15
C ARG A 64 -26.89 16.21 1.33
N VAL A 65 -28.16 16.01 1.04
CA VAL A 65 -29.22 15.78 2.03
C VAL A 65 -29.83 14.41 1.74
N ALA A 66 -29.87 13.54 2.74
CA ALA A 66 -30.42 12.20 2.57
C ALA A 66 -31.92 12.29 2.23
N GLY A 67 -32.32 11.68 1.11
CA GLY A 67 -33.71 11.67 0.64
C GLY A 67 -34.15 12.90 -0.15
N ASP A 68 -33.22 13.81 -0.48
CA ASP A 68 -33.47 14.91 -1.43
C ASP A 68 -32.89 14.58 -2.81
N ASP A 69 -33.76 14.36 -3.78
CA ASP A 69 -33.40 13.99 -5.14
C ASP A 69 -32.68 15.11 -5.91
N PHE A 70 -32.69 16.35 -5.42
CA PHE A 70 -32.15 17.51 -6.15
C PHE A 70 -30.79 17.99 -5.63
N SER A 71 -30.34 17.57 -4.45
CA SER A 71 -29.07 18.03 -3.87
C SER A 71 -27.91 17.05 -4.09
N TRP A 72 -27.39 17.00 -5.31
CA TRP A 72 -26.21 16.19 -5.63
C TRP A 72 -24.93 17.01 -5.68
N ARG A 73 -23.82 16.42 -5.21
CA ARG A 73 -22.47 16.98 -5.36
C ARG A 73 -21.54 15.95 -5.98
N GLY A 74 -20.69 16.39 -6.92
CA GLY A 74 -19.67 15.55 -7.56
C GLY A 74 -18.29 15.79 -6.97
N LEU A 75 -17.55 14.72 -6.68
CA LEU A 75 -16.14 14.77 -6.32
C LEU A 75 -15.29 14.14 -7.42
N VAL A 76 -14.43 14.95 -8.01
CA VAL A 76 -13.50 14.53 -9.06
C VAL A 76 -12.22 14.01 -8.41
N VAL A 77 -11.84 12.77 -8.74
CA VAL A 77 -10.56 12.16 -8.33
C VAL A 77 -9.45 12.71 -9.21
N THR A 78 -8.74 13.71 -8.69
CA THR A 78 -7.59 14.37 -9.31
C THR A 78 -6.29 13.61 -9.04
N ALA A 79 -5.17 14.08 -9.62
CA ALA A 79 -3.85 13.46 -9.42
C ALA A 79 -3.33 13.56 -7.97
N GLU A 80 -3.81 14.53 -7.20
CA GLU A 80 -3.51 14.68 -5.76
C GLU A 80 -4.37 13.74 -4.88
N CYS A 81 -5.51 13.27 -5.39
CA CYS A 81 -6.44 12.38 -4.68
C CYS A 81 -6.30 10.91 -5.05
N THR A 82 -5.35 10.57 -5.91
CA THR A 82 -5.13 9.18 -6.31
C THR A 82 -4.08 8.53 -5.44
N SER A 83 -4.36 7.30 -5.00
CA SER A 83 -3.36 6.45 -4.35
C SER A 83 -2.21 6.11 -5.30
N LEU A 84 -2.40 6.23 -6.63
CA LEU A 84 -1.38 5.96 -7.63
C LEU A 84 -0.09 6.76 -7.37
N PHE A 85 -0.22 8.00 -6.90
CA PHE A 85 0.92 8.85 -6.55
C PHE A 85 1.86 8.19 -5.52
N PHE A 86 1.32 7.40 -4.59
CA PHE A 86 2.08 6.70 -3.55
C PHE A 86 2.39 5.25 -3.92
N VAL A 87 1.52 4.58 -4.69
CA VAL A 87 1.72 3.19 -5.11
C VAL A 87 2.92 3.08 -6.07
N LEU A 88 3.07 4.01 -7.01
CA LEU A 88 4.19 4.00 -7.97
C LEU A 88 5.57 4.01 -7.28
N PRO A 89 5.90 4.94 -6.37
CA PRO A 89 7.19 4.91 -5.69
C PRO A 89 7.39 3.68 -4.81
N ILE A 90 6.33 3.08 -4.25
CA ILE A 90 6.43 1.82 -3.49
C ILE A 90 6.82 0.64 -4.39
N LEU A 91 6.24 0.55 -5.60
CA LEU A 91 6.62 -0.47 -6.57
C LEU A 91 8.08 -0.32 -7.01
N VAL A 92 8.50 0.91 -7.29
CA VAL A 92 9.90 1.22 -7.65
C VAL A 92 10.84 0.87 -6.50
N LEU A 93 10.52 1.25 -5.27
CA LEU A 93 11.31 0.91 -4.08
C LEU A 93 11.40 -0.61 -3.89
N GLY A 94 10.29 -1.33 -4.07
CA GLY A 94 10.24 -2.79 -4.07
C GLY A 94 11.20 -3.41 -5.09
N ALA A 95 11.20 -2.90 -6.32
CA ALA A 95 12.10 -3.36 -7.38
C ALA A 95 13.58 -3.13 -7.02
N VAL A 96 13.92 -1.94 -6.53
CA VAL A 96 15.28 -1.58 -6.10
C VAL A 96 15.74 -2.49 -4.97
N VAL A 97 14.89 -2.75 -3.97
CA VAL A 97 15.25 -3.62 -2.84
C VAL A 97 15.39 -5.09 -3.29
N LEU A 98 14.53 -5.57 -4.20
CA LEU A 98 14.68 -6.91 -4.79
C LEU A 98 16.00 -7.07 -5.52
N ALA A 99 16.37 -6.08 -6.34
CA ALA A 99 17.62 -6.03 -7.10
C ALA A 99 18.86 -5.96 -6.20
N SER A 100 18.79 -5.19 -5.10
CA SER A 100 19.90 -5.01 -4.15
C SER A 100 20.31 -6.27 -3.38
N ARG A 101 19.49 -7.33 -3.41
CA ARG A 101 19.67 -8.60 -2.66
C ARG A 101 19.76 -8.49 -1.14
N ARG A 102 19.50 -7.30 -0.57
CA ARG A 102 19.59 -7.06 0.88
C ARG A 102 18.46 -7.73 1.68
N ALA A 103 17.33 -8.03 1.04
CA ALA A 103 16.14 -8.59 1.66
C ALA A 103 15.69 -9.94 1.03
N SER A 104 14.86 -10.69 1.75
CA SER A 104 14.20 -11.90 1.22
C SER A 104 13.16 -11.52 0.17
N THR A 105 13.13 -12.21 -0.98
CA THR A 105 12.20 -11.95 -2.08
C THR A 105 10.74 -11.95 -1.60
N TRP A 106 10.32 -13.00 -0.88
CA TRP A 106 8.95 -13.10 -0.36
C TRP A 106 8.59 -11.95 0.57
N ARG A 107 9.52 -11.53 1.44
CA ARG A 107 9.28 -10.44 2.38
C ARG A 107 9.12 -9.10 1.68
N VAL A 108 9.88 -8.85 0.62
CA VAL A 108 9.74 -7.62 -0.18
C VAL A 108 8.41 -7.62 -0.92
N LEU A 109 8.03 -8.74 -1.57
CA LEU A 109 6.74 -8.84 -2.26
C LEU A 109 5.55 -8.68 -1.31
N ALA A 110 5.59 -9.33 -0.14
CA ALA A 110 4.57 -9.18 0.89
C ALA A 110 4.50 -7.74 1.42
N ALA A 111 5.65 -7.09 1.62
CA ALA A 111 5.70 -5.69 2.05
C ALA A 111 5.14 -4.72 0.99
N VAL A 112 5.47 -4.92 -0.29
CA VAL A 112 4.91 -4.15 -1.41
C VAL A 112 3.40 -4.35 -1.47
N ALA A 113 2.91 -5.58 -1.43
CA ALA A 113 1.49 -5.89 -1.47
C ALA A 113 0.73 -5.26 -0.29
N ALA A 114 1.25 -5.40 0.93
CA ALA A 114 0.66 -4.82 2.12
C ALA A 114 0.64 -3.28 2.08
N ALA A 115 1.76 -2.65 1.70
CA ALA A 115 1.85 -1.20 1.60
C ALA A 115 0.92 -0.63 0.53
N THR A 116 0.89 -1.24 -0.65
CA THR A 116 -0.03 -0.85 -1.73
C THR A 116 -1.49 -1.00 -1.30
N GLY A 117 -1.88 -2.16 -0.75
CA GLY A 117 -3.25 -2.38 -0.29
C GLY A 117 -3.68 -1.40 0.80
N PHE A 118 -2.79 -1.12 1.77
CA PHE A 118 -3.06 -0.14 2.80
C PHE A 118 -3.22 1.29 2.25
N LEU A 119 -2.33 1.73 1.34
CA LEU A 119 -2.43 3.05 0.71
C LEU A 119 -3.72 3.21 -0.11
N VAL A 120 -4.14 2.18 -0.84
CA VAL A 120 -5.42 2.19 -1.55
C VAL A 120 -6.57 2.31 -0.56
N ALA A 121 -6.59 1.51 0.51
CA ALA A 121 -7.64 1.54 1.51
C ALA A 121 -7.74 2.92 2.20
N VAL A 122 -6.61 3.49 2.61
CA VAL A 122 -6.56 4.84 3.20
C VAL A 122 -7.05 5.88 2.21
N ASN A 123 -6.69 5.77 0.93
CA ASN A 123 -7.16 6.73 -0.08
C ASN A 123 -8.68 6.65 -0.29
N LEU A 124 -9.26 5.45 -0.33
CA LEU A 124 -10.71 5.28 -0.39
C LEU A 124 -11.39 5.90 0.84
N GLY A 125 -10.82 5.67 2.03
CA GLY A 125 -11.27 6.30 3.27
C GLY A 125 -11.18 7.84 3.23
N ARG A 126 -10.10 8.39 2.65
CA ARG A 126 -9.93 9.83 2.43
C ARG A 126 -11.02 10.39 1.52
N CYS A 127 -11.30 9.75 0.38
CA CYS A 127 -12.36 10.16 -0.53
C CYS A 127 -13.74 10.16 0.16
N ALA A 128 -14.03 9.12 0.96
CA ALA A 128 -15.26 9.05 1.73
C ALA A 128 -15.34 10.15 2.80
N ALA A 129 -14.24 10.39 3.53
CA ALA A 129 -14.16 11.45 4.54
C ALA A 129 -14.36 12.84 3.94
N ILE A 130 -13.82 13.13 2.75
CA ILE A 130 -14.05 14.40 2.06
C ILE A 130 -15.53 14.55 1.70
N ALA A 131 -16.16 13.49 1.17
CA ALA A 131 -17.59 13.53 0.86
C ALA A 131 -18.43 13.80 2.13
N LEU A 132 -18.17 13.07 3.22
CA LEU A 132 -18.87 13.25 4.50
C LEU A 132 -18.66 14.65 5.10
N ALA A 133 -17.42 15.15 5.08
CA ALA A 133 -17.13 16.50 5.56
C ALA A 133 -17.84 17.56 4.71
N SER A 134 -17.93 17.35 3.39
CA SER A 134 -18.63 18.26 2.50
C SER A 134 -20.15 18.26 2.69
N ILE A 135 -20.73 17.11 3.08
CA ILE A 135 -22.14 16.99 3.48
C ILE A 135 -22.37 17.76 4.77
N ARG A 136 -21.48 17.59 5.77
CA ARG A 136 -21.69 18.12 7.11
C ARG A 136 -21.40 19.62 7.24
N TRP A 137 -20.35 20.11 6.57
CA TRP A 137 -19.85 21.48 6.72
C TRP A 137 -19.72 22.24 5.40
N GLY A 138 -20.31 21.72 4.31
CA GLY A 138 -20.29 22.38 3.01
C GLY A 138 -18.89 22.54 2.43
N ASP A 139 -18.63 23.68 1.80
CA ASP A 139 -17.35 23.94 1.12
C ASP A 139 -16.16 24.08 2.06
N GLU A 140 -16.41 24.55 3.29
CA GLU A 140 -15.35 24.61 4.31
C GLU A 140 -14.93 23.21 4.74
N GLY A 141 -15.90 22.31 4.94
CA GLY A 141 -15.65 20.90 5.22
C GLY A 141 -14.87 20.22 4.11
N PHE A 142 -15.23 20.49 2.85
CA PHE A 142 -14.48 20.01 1.69
C PHE A 142 -13.03 20.51 1.72
N ARG A 143 -12.80 21.81 1.85
CA ARG A 143 -11.45 22.41 1.89
C ARG A 143 -10.59 21.84 3.00
N TRP A 144 -11.14 21.77 4.22
CA TRP A 144 -10.41 21.26 5.38
C TRP A 144 -10.04 19.78 5.22
N ALA A 145 -10.99 18.95 4.80
CA ALA A 145 -10.77 17.52 4.59
C ALA A 145 -9.84 17.26 3.41
N HIS A 146 -9.95 18.02 2.31
CA HIS A 146 -9.17 17.84 1.09
C HIS A 146 -7.71 18.25 1.28
N HIS A 147 -7.46 19.44 1.84
CA HIS A 147 -6.11 20.00 1.97
C HIS A 147 -5.40 19.62 3.26
N THR A 148 -6.05 19.76 4.41
CA THR A 148 -5.38 19.70 5.71
C THR A 148 -5.39 18.27 6.25
N ALA A 149 -6.57 17.73 6.50
CA ALA A 149 -6.69 16.38 7.06
C ALA A 149 -6.22 15.32 6.06
N GLY A 150 -6.59 15.47 4.79
CA GLY A 150 -6.23 14.53 3.72
C GLY A 150 -4.72 14.40 3.54
N SER A 151 -3.97 15.50 3.55
CA SER A 151 -2.52 15.48 3.38
C SER A 151 -1.81 14.86 4.59
N VAL A 152 -2.21 15.21 5.80
CA VAL A 152 -1.64 14.66 7.04
C VAL A 152 -1.89 13.14 7.12
N VAL A 153 -3.11 12.70 6.83
CA VAL A 153 -3.46 11.27 6.84
C VAL A 153 -2.61 10.48 5.85
N MET A 154 -2.44 10.97 4.62
CA MET A 154 -1.61 10.29 3.62
C MET A 154 -0.13 10.31 3.97
N LEU A 155 0.38 11.38 4.59
CA LEU A 155 1.77 11.44 5.05
C LEU A 155 2.04 10.44 6.17
N VAL A 156 1.13 10.35 7.15
CA VAL A 156 1.21 9.37 8.25
C VAL A 156 1.10 7.95 7.70
N ALA A 157 0.18 7.71 6.77
CA ALA A 157 0.01 6.42 6.12
C ALA A 157 1.26 6.00 5.33
N LEU A 158 1.85 6.92 4.54
CA LEU A 158 3.09 6.68 3.81
C LEU A 158 4.24 6.35 4.77
N THR A 159 4.38 7.13 5.85
CA THR A 159 5.41 6.89 6.87
C THR A 159 5.22 5.52 7.52
N GLY A 160 3.98 5.17 7.89
CA GLY A 160 3.64 3.85 8.40
C GLY A 160 3.97 2.72 7.41
N CYS A 161 3.66 2.91 6.13
CA CYS A 161 4.01 1.97 5.06
C CYS A 161 5.52 1.80 4.92
N LEU A 162 6.29 2.88 4.96
CA LEU A 162 7.76 2.80 4.90
C LEU A 162 8.30 2.05 6.12
N VAL A 163 7.82 2.36 7.33
CA VAL A 163 8.21 1.64 8.55
C VAL A 163 7.89 0.15 8.43
N LEU A 164 6.67 -0.19 8.00
CA LEU A 164 6.25 -1.58 7.79
C LEU A 164 7.12 -2.27 6.74
N PHE A 165 7.39 -1.58 5.64
CA PHE A 165 8.22 -2.08 4.55
C PHE A 165 9.65 -2.37 5.01
N PHE A 166 10.27 -1.46 5.77
CA PHE A 166 11.60 -1.69 6.33
C PHE A 166 11.59 -2.81 7.38
N ARG A 167 10.58 -2.83 8.26
CA ARG A 167 10.41 -3.87 9.29
C ARG A 167 10.31 -5.27 8.68
N LEU A 168 9.45 -5.43 7.67
CA LEU A 168 9.24 -6.71 7.00
C LEU A 168 10.43 -7.07 6.09
N GLY A 169 10.96 -6.11 5.32
CA GLY A 169 12.02 -6.34 4.34
C GLY A 169 13.39 -6.62 4.97
N PHE A 170 13.81 -5.84 5.96
CA PHE A 170 15.19 -5.84 6.47
C PHE A 170 15.35 -6.52 7.83
N PHE A 171 14.45 -6.28 8.78
CA PHE A 171 14.70 -6.60 10.19
C PHE A 171 14.40 -8.06 10.59
N GLY A 172 13.74 -8.86 9.75
CA GLY A 172 13.39 -10.26 10.09
C GLY A 172 14.56 -11.27 10.09
N ARG A 173 15.83 -10.85 10.10
CA ARG A 173 17.02 -11.76 10.03
C ARG A 173 17.70 -12.03 11.38
N ARG A 174 17.24 -11.46 12.50
CA ARG A 174 17.97 -11.61 13.78
C ARG A 174 17.75 -12.92 14.55
N GLY A 175 16.78 -13.77 14.21
CA GLY A 175 16.44 -14.95 15.03
C GLY A 175 17.18 -16.26 14.73
N GLY A 176 17.78 -16.43 13.54
CA GLY A 176 18.24 -17.77 13.09
C GLY A 176 19.67 -18.16 13.49
N ARG A 177 20.55 -17.18 13.72
CA ARG A 177 22.00 -17.46 13.88
C ARG A 177 22.41 -17.76 15.33
N ALA A 178 21.60 -17.36 16.31
CA ALA A 178 21.87 -17.62 17.74
C ALA A 178 21.59 -19.07 18.17
N ARG A 179 20.78 -19.82 17.42
CA ARG A 179 20.45 -21.22 17.76
C ARG A 179 21.52 -22.23 17.28
N GLN A 180 22.26 -21.89 16.23
CA GLN A 180 23.24 -22.79 15.61
C GLN A 180 24.57 -22.83 16.37
N THR A 181 24.97 -21.72 17.01
CA THR A 181 26.16 -21.67 17.87
C THR A 181 25.97 -22.38 19.20
N SER A 182 24.73 -22.48 19.70
CA SER A 182 24.44 -23.19 20.96
C SER A 182 24.42 -24.71 20.78
N GLY A 183 23.93 -25.21 19.64
CA GLY A 183 23.95 -26.66 19.33
C GLY A 183 25.37 -27.21 19.12
N ALA A 184 26.19 -26.52 18.32
CA ALA A 184 27.57 -26.93 18.04
C ALA A 184 28.49 -26.91 19.28
N ARG A 185 28.16 -26.09 20.29
CA ARG A 185 28.92 -26.03 21.57
C ARG A 185 28.53 -27.18 22.51
N ARG A 186 27.31 -27.69 22.41
CA ARG A 186 26.81 -28.79 23.25
C ARG A 186 27.32 -30.15 22.76
N GLU A 187 27.36 -30.37 21.45
CA GLU A 187 27.97 -31.59 20.86
C GLU A 187 29.48 -31.70 21.16
N ARG A 188 30.21 -30.58 21.22
CA ARG A 188 31.62 -30.57 21.65
C ARG A 188 31.84 -30.86 23.13
N ALA A 189 30.84 -30.66 23.97
CA ALA A 189 30.92 -30.95 25.40
C ALA A 189 30.59 -32.42 25.70
N GLU A 190 29.72 -33.05 24.91
CA GLU A 190 29.31 -34.45 25.07
C GLU A 190 30.26 -35.44 24.37
N GLY A 191 31.08 -34.99 23.41
CA GLY A 191 32.01 -35.84 22.64
C GLY A 191 33.41 -36.03 23.21
N ARG A 192 33.69 -35.75 24.49
CA ARG A 192 35.01 -35.97 25.10
C ARG A 192 34.98 -37.26 25.93
N PRO A 193 35.34 -38.43 25.38
CA PRO A 193 35.49 -39.66 26.17
C PRO A 193 36.56 -39.43 27.23
N GLY A 194 36.24 -39.84 28.46
CA GLY A 194 37.14 -39.76 29.61
C GLY A 194 38.47 -40.43 29.27
N GLY A 195 39.52 -39.61 29.32
CA GLY A 195 40.90 -40.09 29.27
C GLY A 195 41.16 -40.94 30.51
N GLU A 196 41.69 -42.12 30.23
CA GLU A 196 42.13 -43.15 31.15
C GLU A 196 43.11 -42.59 32.19
N SER A 197 42.96 -43.02 33.43
CA SER A 197 43.97 -42.98 34.49
C SER A 197 43.88 -44.25 35.31
#